data_AF-A0A348PEF1-F1
#
_entry.id   AF-A0A348PEF1-F1
#
_cell.length_a   1.000
_cell.length_b   1.000
_cell.length_c   1.000
_cell.angle_alpha   90.00
_cell.angle_beta   90.00
_cell.angle_gamma   90.00
#
_symmetry.space_group_name_H-M   'P 1'
#
loop_
_entity.id
_entity.type
_entity.pdbx_description
1 polymer ?
#
loop_
_entity_poly.entity_id
_entity_poly.type
_entity_poly.pdbx_seq_one_letter_code
_entity_poly.pdbx_strand_id
1 'polypeptide(L)'
;MHTAHPILAMHEARALAALFGAGAPACDWIAMPLNAPGSPRGAFVGGNPLDGSWLFDAELPGPWVFAWSGTLGDSLFAADPVNWMRGPTALNALCAELAPQLQRHHKRLVLIPHARHVLSDARSALTWWCDHVIPGQDPNIVRHSPDIDRPFGLAFDPAAFLEPSMLTDIEDHMQSLFASFGPRADVVILRDATVNETDPEQMTPCPLGSGRLPRARIRELLALHVPESTPIMVQGAALNGSLEWLGRSA
;
A
#
# COMPACT_ATOMS: atom_id res chain seq x y z
N MET A 1 -14.90 -24.29 2.93
CA MET A 1 -14.18 -23.54 3.99
C MET A 1 -13.63 -22.30 3.32
N HIS A 2 -14.19 -21.12 3.61
CA HIS A 2 -13.61 -19.87 3.09
C HIS A 2 -12.35 -19.55 3.89
N THR A 3 -11.19 -19.87 3.33
CA THR A 3 -9.89 -19.45 3.83
C THR A 3 -9.80 -17.94 3.68
N ALA A 4 -9.92 -17.24 4.80
CA ALA A 4 -9.95 -15.78 4.81
C ALA A 4 -8.52 -15.23 4.83
N HIS A 5 -8.23 -14.22 4.00
CA HIS A 5 -6.91 -13.55 3.95
C HIS A 5 -6.36 -13.22 5.35
N PRO A 6 -5.05 -13.36 5.60
CA PRO A 6 -4.43 -12.89 6.85
C PRO A 6 -4.74 -11.40 7.08
N ILE A 7 -4.99 -11.00 8.33
CA ILE A 7 -5.21 -9.58 8.67
C ILE A 7 -3.99 -9.01 9.37
N LEU A 8 -3.55 -7.85 8.87
CA LEU A 8 -2.58 -6.98 9.52
C LEU A 8 -3.30 -5.74 10.05
N ALA A 9 -3.18 -5.45 11.33
CA ALA A 9 -3.65 -4.21 11.92
C ALA A 9 -2.52 -3.16 11.89
N MET A 10 -2.83 -1.97 11.38
CA MET A 10 -1.95 -0.80 11.39
C MET A 10 -2.17 0.01 12.65
N HIS A 11 -1.14 0.15 13.45
CA HIS A 11 -1.17 0.93 14.69
C HIS A 11 -0.20 2.10 14.59
N GLU A 12 -0.59 3.24 15.13
CA GLU A 12 0.27 4.42 15.15
C GLU A 12 1.49 4.12 16.03
N ALA A 13 2.69 4.30 15.48
CA ALA A 13 3.93 3.90 16.13
C ALA A 13 4.15 4.66 17.45
N ARG A 14 3.80 5.95 17.48
CA ARG A 14 3.89 6.78 18.69
C ARG A 14 2.92 6.33 19.78
N ALA A 15 1.68 6.02 19.41
CA ALA A 15 0.69 5.52 20.36
C ALA A 15 1.11 4.17 20.94
N LEU A 16 1.62 3.25 20.12
CA LEU A 16 2.15 1.96 20.59
C LEU A 16 3.34 2.15 21.53
N ALA A 17 4.32 2.99 21.15
CA ALA A 17 5.50 3.23 21.98
C ALA A 17 5.12 3.80 23.37
N ALA A 18 4.15 4.73 23.40
CA ALA A 18 3.61 5.28 24.65
C ALA A 18 2.96 4.20 25.53
N LEU A 19 2.21 3.25 24.95
CA LEU A 19 1.59 2.15 25.70
C LEU A 19 2.62 1.20 26.32
N PHE A 20 3.76 0.99 25.66
CA PHE A 20 4.83 0.11 26.14
C PHE A 20 5.94 0.80 26.94
N GLY A 21 5.87 2.13 27.12
CA GLY A 21 6.92 2.91 27.77
C GLY A 21 8.26 2.88 27.03
N ALA A 22 8.22 2.76 25.70
CA ALA A 22 9.40 2.68 24.83
C ALA A 22 9.59 3.96 24.01
N GLY A 23 10.76 4.12 23.39
CA GLY A 23 10.98 5.14 22.37
C GLY A 23 10.22 4.82 21.08
N ALA A 24 9.57 5.83 20.48
CA ALA A 24 8.87 5.63 19.21
C ALA A 24 9.89 5.37 18.08
N PRO A 25 9.70 4.30 17.27
CA PRO A 25 10.53 4.09 16.09
C PRO A 25 10.31 5.22 15.07
N ALA A 26 11.27 5.40 14.17
CA ALA A 26 11.24 6.42 13.11
C ALA A 26 10.29 6.04 11.96
N CYS A 27 9.03 5.76 12.28
CA CYS A 27 7.97 5.42 11.34
C CYS A 27 6.61 5.93 11.85
N ASP A 28 5.62 6.05 10.97
CA ASP A 28 4.29 6.53 11.37
C ASP A 28 3.41 5.38 11.89
N TRP A 29 3.49 4.21 11.24
CA TRP A 29 2.64 3.06 11.56
C TRP A 29 3.44 1.76 11.63
N ILE A 30 2.95 0.82 12.43
CA ILE A 30 3.45 -0.55 12.51
C ILE A 30 2.31 -1.49 12.15
N ALA A 31 2.56 -2.40 11.20
CA ALA A 31 1.62 -3.42 10.76
C ALA A 31 1.87 -4.72 11.52
N MET A 32 0.88 -5.19 12.26
CA MET A 32 0.98 -6.38 13.12
C MET A 32 -0.07 -7.43 12.73
N PRO A 33 0.30 -8.72 12.57
CA PRO A 33 -0.67 -9.79 12.38
C PRO A 33 -1.59 -9.95 13.60
N LEU A 34 -2.90 -10.10 13.39
CA LEU A 34 -3.84 -10.26 14.52
C LEU A 34 -3.57 -11.52 15.37
N ASN A 35 -3.10 -12.59 14.73
CA ASN A 35 -2.78 -13.85 15.40
C ASN A 35 -1.38 -13.88 16.02
N ALA A 36 -0.54 -12.87 15.77
CA ALA A 36 0.83 -12.78 16.27
C ALA A 36 1.27 -11.31 16.44
N PRO A 37 0.60 -10.53 17.33
CA PRO A 37 0.84 -9.09 17.44
C PRO A 37 2.26 -8.74 17.89
N GLY A 38 2.97 -9.64 18.57
CA GLY A 38 4.38 -9.47 18.95
C GLY A 38 5.39 -9.64 17.80
N SER A 39 4.94 -9.93 16.58
CA SER A 39 5.80 -10.17 15.42
C SER A 39 5.39 -9.24 14.27
N PRO A 40 5.78 -7.95 14.32
CA PRO A 40 5.39 -6.98 13.30
C PRO A 40 5.82 -7.44 11.91
N ARG A 41 4.93 -7.26 10.92
CA ARG A 41 5.18 -7.60 9.52
C ARG A 41 5.90 -6.47 8.79
N GLY A 42 5.71 -5.24 9.23
CA GLY A 42 6.43 -4.10 8.68
C GLY A 42 6.08 -2.77 9.33
N ALA A 43 6.76 -1.74 8.88
CA ALA A 43 6.59 -0.37 9.34
C ALA A 43 6.33 0.57 8.15
N PHE A 44 5.45 1.54 8.33
CA PHE A 44 5.16 2.56 7.32
C PHE A 44 5.97 3.82 7.59
N VAL A 45 6.73 4.26 6.61
CA VAL A 45 7.54 5.48 6.68
C VAL A 45 6.87 6.56 5.85
N GLY A 46 6.43 7.63 6.51
CA GLY A 46 5.80 8.77 5.86
C GLY A 46 6.75 9.61 5.03
N GLY A 47 6.23 10.74 4.53
CA GLY A 47 6.97 11.64 3.66
C GLY A 47 6.94 11.23 2.18
N ASN A 48 7.73 11.93 1.37
CA ASN A 48 7.83 11.72 -0.06
C ASN A 48 9.19 11.08 -0.42
N PRO A 49 9.23 9.81 -0.84
CA PRO A 49 10.50 9.15 -1.18
C PRO A 49 11.34 9.81 -2.27
N LEU A 50 10.74 10.71 -3.06
CA LEU A 50 11.40 11.40 -4.16
C LEU A 50 11.77 12.86 -3.84
N ASP A 51 11.66 13.31 -2.60
CA ASP A 51 12.05 14.67 -2.19
C ASP A 51 13.57 14.85 -1.98
N GLY A 52 14.35 13.77 -2.05
CA GLY A 52 15.80 13.77 -1.90
C GLY A 52 16.32 13.79 -0.45
N SER A 53 15.42 13.86 0.53
CA SER A 53 15.73 13.82 1.96
C SER A 53 15.16 12.59 2.67
N TRP A 54 14.27 11.85 1.99
CA TRP A 54 13.62 10.67 2.53
C TRP A 54 14.62 9.53 2.79
N LEU A 55 14.64 9.07 4.03
CA LEU A 55 15.48 7.99 4.54
C LEU A 55 14.69 7.21 5.58
N PHE A 56 15.03 5.94 5.76
CA PHE A 56 14.46 5.12 6.84
C PHE A 56 15.53 4.26 7.51
N ASP A 57 15.27 3.89 8.76
CA ASP A 57 16.15 3.04 9.54
C ASP A 57 15.99 1.56 9.13
N ALA A 58 17.10 0.89 8.84
CA ALA A 58 17.09 -0.54 8.54
C ALA A 58 16.63 -1.39 9.75
N GLU A 59 16.70 -0.86 10.97
CA GLU A 59 16.23 -1.51 12.19
C GLU A 59 14.73 -1.32 12.46
N LEU A 60 13.99 -0.74 11.52
CA LEU A 60 12.53 -0.64 11.65
C LEU A 60 11.87 -2.02 11.90
N PRO A 61 10.79 -2.09 12.70
CA PRO A 61 10.16 -3.36 13.04
C PRO A 61 9.62 -4.12 11.82
N GLY A 62 9.90 -5.43 11.78
CA GLY A 62 9.39 -6.35 10.75
C GLY A 62 10.17 -6.32 9.43
N PRO A 63 9.98 -7.32 8.55
CA PRO A 63 10.74 -7.41 7.30
C PRO A 63 10.30 -6.41 6.22
N TRP A 64 9.12 -5.79 6.33
CA TRP A 64 8.61 -4.91 5.27
C TRP A 64 8.69 -3.44 5.69
N VAL A 65 9.04 -2.59 4.74
CA VAL A 65 9.00 -1.13 4.87
C VAL A 65 7.98 -0.62 3.86
N PHE A 66 6.89 -0.04 4.32
CA PHE A 66 5.88 0.55 3.46
C PHE A 66 6.20 2.02 3.24
N ALA A 67 6.13 2.45 1.99
CA ALA A 67 6.32 3.84 1.62
C ALA A 67 5.39 4.19 0.44
N TRP A 68 5.04 5.46 0.30
CA TRP A 68 4.42 5.94 -0.93
C TRP A 68 5.33 5.72 -2.14
N SER A 69 4.77 5.59 -3.33
CA SER A 69 5.57 5.61 -4.56
C SER A 69 6.25 6.97 -4.82
N GLY A 70 5.77 8.04 -4.17
CA GLY A 70 6.36 9.38 -4.19
C GLY A 70 5.95 10.23 -5.39
N THR A 71 6.28 11.51 -5.33
CA THR A 71 5.94 12.53 -6.33
C THR A 71 7.11 13.49 -6.54
N LEU A 72 7.19 14.12 -7.69
CA LEU A 72 8.13 15.20 -7.99
C LEU A 72 7.48 16.60 -7.81
N GLY A 73 6.22 16.65 -7.38
CA GLY A 73 5.52 17.89 -7.08
C GLY A 73 5.83 18.46 -5.69
N ASP A 74 5.35 19.68 -5.45
CA ASP A 74 5.66 20.48 -4.26
C ASP A 74 5.11 19.88 -2.95
N SER A 75 4.12 19.01 -3.03
CA SER A 75 3.58 18.28 -1.88
C SER A 75 3.20 16.86 -2.28
N LEU A 76 3.15 15.96 -1.28
CA LEU A 76 2.92 14.53 -1.47
C LEU A 76 1.66 14.24 -2.32
N PHE A 77 0.60 15.02 -2.16
CA PHE A 77 -0.67 14.82 -2.86
C PHE A 77 -0.98 15.91 -3.91
N ALA A 78 0.01 16.69 -4.31
CA ALA A 78 -0.13 17.58 -5.46
C ALA A 78 -0.10 16.77 -6.77
N ALA A 79 -1.00 17.10 -7.70
CA ALA A 79 -0.91 16.59 -9.07
C ALA A 79 0.23 17.32 -9.79
N ASP A 80 1.18 16.57 -10.35
CA ASP A 80 2.31 17.15 -11.09
C ASP A 80 2.59 16.34 -12.36
N PRO A 81 2.47 16.94 -13.56
CA PRO A 81 2.77 16.26 -14.83
C PRO A 81 4.20 15.71 -14.93
N VAL A 82 5.14 16.25 -14.16
CA VAL A 82 6.54 15.79 -14.11
C VAL A 82 6.62 14.36 -13.59
N ASN A 83 5.63 13.89 -12.82
CA ASN A 83 5.53 12.50 -12.40
C ASN A 83 5.52 11.52 -13.57
N TRP A 84 4.93 11.88 -14.72
CA TRP A 84 4.90 10.99 -15.89
C TRP A 84 6.15 11.08 -16.75
N MET A 85 6.81 12.25 -16.75
CA MET A 85 7.96 12.50 -17.61
C MET A 85 9.28 12.06 -16.97
N ARG A 86 9.47 12.37 -15.69
CA ARG A 86 10.73 12.15 -14.94
C ARG A 86 10.57 11.21 -13.76
N GLY A 87 9.34 10.99 -13.30
CA GLY A 87 9.03 10.14 -12.15
C GLY A 87 9.56 8.71 -12.25
N PRO A 88 9.35 7.97 -13.36
CA PRO A 88 9.89 6.62 -13.50
C PRO A 88 11.41 6.56 -13.35
N THR A 89 12.13 7.49 -13.97
CA THR A 89 13.60 7.57 -13.85
C THR A 89 14.03 7.86 -12.41
N ALA A 90 13.36 8.79 -11.73
CA ALA A 90 13.65 9.14 -10.34
C ALA A 90 13.38 7.96 -9.39
N LEU A 91 12.24 7.28 -9.54
CA LEU A 91 11.90 6.11 -8.73
C LEU A 91 12.86 4.94 -8.98
N ASN A 92 13.25 4.70 -10.23
CA ASN A 92 14.20 3.64 -10.56
C ASN A 92 15.59 3.94 -9.97
N ALA A 93 16.02 5.21 -9.96
CA ALA A 93 17.27 5.62 -9.32
C ALA A 93 17.23 5.37 -7.81
N LEU A 94 16.14 5.75 -7.13
CA LEU A 94 15.94 5.45 -5.71
C LEU A 94 15.97 3.93 -5.44
N CYS A 95 15.27 3.14 -6.26
CA CYS A 95 15.27 1.68 -6.11
C CYS A 95 16.68 1.10 -6.31
N ALA A 96 17.41 1.54 -7.33
CA ALA A 96 18.78 1.08 -7.57
C ALA A 96 19.72 1.41 -6.39
N GLU A 97 19.55 2.57 -5.78
CA GLU A 97 20.31 2.98 -4.59
C GLU A 97 19.98 2.12 -3.35
N LEU A 98 18.69 1.87 -3.10
CA LEU A 98 18.23 1.16 -1.90
C LEU A 98 18.39 -0.37 -1.98
N ALA A 99 18.37 -0.95 -3.18
CA ALA A 99 18.35 -2.41 -3.36
C ALA A 99 19.45 -3.15 -2.57
N PRO A 100 20.73 -2.73 -2.57
CA PRO A 100 21.79 -3.43 -1.85
C PRO A 100 21.60 -3.40 -0.32
N GLN A 101 21.05 -2.31 0.21
CA GLN A 101 20.79 -2.18 1.66
C GLN A 101 19.59 -3.03 2.06
N LEU A 102 18.51 -2.99 1.27
CA LEU A 102 17.33 -3.82 1.49
C LEU A 102 17.71 -5.31 1.51
N GLN A 103 18.52 -5.77 0.56
CA GLN A 103 19.01 -7.14 0.53
C GLN A 103 19.90 -7.47 1.74
N ARG A 104 20.86 -6.59 2.08
CA ARG A 104 21.77 -6.80 3.22
C ARG A 104 21.01 -6.98 4.54
N HIS A 105 19.92 -6.23 4.73
CA HIS A 105 19.13 -6.24 5.95
C HIS A 105 17.88 -7.14 5.86
N HIS A 106 17.74 -7.95 4.81
CA HIS A 106 16.57 -8.79 4.55
C HIS A 106 15.23 -8.01 4.66
N LYS A 107 15.23 -6.79 4.14
CA LYS A 107 14.07 -5.91 4.07
C LYS A 107 13.47 -5.91 2.68
N ARG A 108 12.15 -5.70 2.64
CA ARG A 108 11.39 -5.43 1.41
C ARG A 108 10.76 -4.05 1.49
N LEU A 109 11.14 -3.15 0.60
CA LEU A 109 10.42 -1.89 0.37
C LEU A 109 9.16 -2.18 -0.44
N VAL A 110 8.00 -2.02 0.19
CA VAL A 110 6.68 -2.21 -0.42
C VAL A 110 6.11 -0.83 -0.77
N LEU A 111 6.14 -0.49 -2.06
CA LEU A 111 5.62 0.79 -2.53
C LEU A 111 4.10 0.79 -2.56
N ILE A 112 3.50 1.89 -2.15
CA ILE A 112 2.07 2.15 -2.18
C ILE A 112 1.81 3.18 -3.29
N PRO A 113 1.24 2.74 -4.42
CA PRO A 113 0.78 3.64 -5.48
C PRO A 113 -0.30 4.61 -5.00
N HIS A 114 -0.44 5.73 -5.70
CA HIS A 114 -1.46 6.74 -5.46
C HIS A 114 -1.75 7.48 -6.77
N ALA A 115 -2.99 7.90 -7.01
CA ALA A 115 -3.41 8.53 -8.27
C ALA A 115 -2.56 9.74 -8.70
N ARG A 116 -1.94 10.42 -7.72
CA ARG A 116 -1.10 11.62 -7.92
C ARG A 116 0.41 11.39 -7.81
N HIS A 117 0.85 10.15 -7.65
CA HIS A 117 2.27 9.80 -7.54
C HIS A 117 2.84 9.32 -8.87
N VAL A 118 4.13 8.99 -8.89
CA VAL A 118 4.80 8.43 -10.08
C VAL A 118 4.22 7.08 -10.52
N LEU A 119 3.71 6.28 -9.58
CA LEU A 119 2.90 5.09 -9.85
C LEU A 119 1.42 5.48 -9.75
N SER A 120 0.94 6.27 -10.72
CA SER A 120 -0.40 6.86 -10.75
C SER A 120 -1.51 5.95 -11.27
N ASP A 121 -1.15 4.88 -11.96
CA ASP A 121 -2.09 4.03 -12.68
C ASP A 121 -1.61 2.57 -12.74
N ALA A 122 -2.51 1.68 -13.19
CA ALA A 122 -2.19 0.27 -13.34
C ALA A 122 -1.01 0.02 -14.29
N ARG A 123 -0.92 0.74 -15.42
CA ARG A 123 0.14 0.49 -16.40
C ARG A 123 1.51 0.88 -15.84
N SER A 124 1.64 2.06 -15.23
CA SER A 124 2.90 2.51 -14.63
C SER A 124 3.34 1.61 -13.48
N ALA A 125 2.44 1.28 -12.56
CA ALA A 125 2.75 0.40 -11.43
C ALA A 125 3.12 -1.03 -11.87
N LEU A 126 2.42 -1.59 -12.87
CA LEU A 126 2.71 -2.94 -13.36
C LEU A 126 4.01 -3.01 -14.17
N THR A 127 4.33 -1.96 -14.93
CA THR A 127 5.63 -1.87 -15.61
C THR A 127 6.76 -1.89 -14.58
N TRP A 128 6.67 -1.04 -13.55
CA TRP A 128 7.63 -1.02 -12.45
C TRP A 128 7.72 -2.38 -11.73
N TRP A 129 6.58 -3.02 -11.47
CA TRP A 129 6.54 -4.35 -10.84
C TRP A 129 7.25 -5.42 -11.67
N CYS A 130 7.02 -5.45 -12.98
CA CYS A 130 7.73 -6.38 -13.87
C CYS A 130 9.25 -6.17 -13.80
N ASP A 131 9.69 -4.92 -13.81
CA ASP A 131 11.11 -4.55 -13.83
C ASP A 131 11.82 -4.82 -12.48
N HIS A 132 11.11 -4.74 -11.35
CA HIS A 132 11.72 -4.77 -10.01
C HIS A 132 11.36 -5.99 -9.15
N VAL A 133 10.21 -6.62 -9.40
CA VAL A 133 9.73 -7.77 -8.60
C VAL A 133 9.98 -9.09 -9.32
N ILE A 134 9.81 -9.13 -10.64
CA ILE A 134 10.04 -10.33 -11.46
C ILE A 134 10.97 -10.06 -12.66
N PRO A 135 12.14 -9.44 -12.46
CA PRO A 135 13.00 -9.00 -13.57
C PRO A 135 13.33 -10.14 -14.52
N GLY A 136 13.08 -9.91 -15.82
CA GLY A 136 13.34 -10.88 -16.89
C GLY A 136 12.36 -12.06 -16.96
N GLN A 137 11.28 -12.06 -16.19
CA GLN A 137 10.26 -13.11 -16.23
C GLN A 137 9.02 -12.65 -17.00
N ASP A 138 8.29 -13.60 -17.60
CA ASP A 138 7.05 -13.30 -18.33
C ASP A 138 5.89 -13.06 -17.34
N PRO A 139 5.26 -11.88 -17.33
CA PRO A 139 4.11 -11.59 -16.45
C PRO A 139 2.86 -12.41 -16.78
N ASN A 140 2.80 -13.10 -17.92
CA ASN A 140 1.76 -14.08 -18.22
C ASN A 140 1.97 -15.42 -17.51
N ILE A 141 3.20 -15.70 -17.09
CA ILE A 141 3.60 -16.89 -16.33
C ILE A 141 3.57 -16.56 -14.84
N VAL A 142 4.30 -15.51 -14.42
CA VAL A 142 4.31 -15.07 -13.02
C VAL A 142 3.23 -14.03 -12.82
N ARG A 143 2.03 -14.55 -12.53
CA ARG A 143 0.83 -13.74 -12.31
C ARG A 143 0.70 -13.24 -10.88
N HIS A 144 1.45 -13.85 -9.95
CA HIS A 144 1.39 -13.54 -8.54
C HIS A 144 2.70 -13.03 -8.00
N SER A 145 2.61 -12.18 -6.97
CA SER A 145 3.79 -11.71 -6.24
C SER A 145 4.56 -12.92 -5.68
N PRO A 146 5.83 -13.14 -6.04
CA PRO A 146 6.55 -14.32 -5.60
C PRO A 146 6.89 -14.23 -4.11
N ASP A 147 6.75 -15.35 -3.42
CA ASP A 147 7.11 -15.50 -2.00
C ASP A 147 8.59 -15.92 -1.85
N ILE A 148 9.47 -15.05 -2.32
CA ILE A 148 10.93 -15.20 -2.22
C ILE A 148 11.53 -13.95 -1.55
N ASP A 149 12.74 -14.08 -1.03
CA ASP A 149 13.47 -12.91 -0.53
C ASP A 149 13.79 -11.97 -1.71
N ARG A 150 13.35 -10.72 -1.58
CA ARG A 150 13.50 -9.68 -2.63
C ARG A 150 13.38 -8.29 -2.03
N PRO A 151 14.12 -7.31 -2.59
CA PRO A 151 14.16 -5.96 -2.05
C PRO A 151 12.86 -5.18 -2.25
N PHE A 152 12.05 -5.51 -3.26
CA PHE A 152 10.88 -4.70 -3.63
C PHE A 152 9.58 -5.47 -3.60
N GLY A 153 8.50 -4.77 -3.28
CA GLY A 153 7.13 -5.24 -3.37
C GLY A 153 6.15 -4.12 -3.68
N LEU A 154 4.90 -4.51 -3.92
CA LEU A 154 3.83 -3.59 -4.30
C LEU A 154 2.63 -3.79 -3.39
N ALA A 155 2.19 -2.71 -2.73
CA ALA A 155 0.91 -2.68 -2.06
C ALA A 155 -0.20 -2.26 -3.02
N PHE A 156 -1.42 -2.68 -2.73
CA PHE A 156 -2.61 -2.18 -3.40
C PHE A 156 -3.53 -1.51 -2.38
N ASP A 157 -3.64 -0.18 -2.47
CA ASP A 157 -4.63 0.62 -1.74
C ASP A 157 -5.67 1.13 -2.75
N PRO A 158 -6.88 0.53 -2.84
CA PRO A 158 -7.89 0.98 -3.79
C PRO A 158 -8.35 2.41 -3.54
N ALA A 159 -8.39 2.87 -2.28
CA ALA A 159 -8.81 4.23 -1.96
C ALA A 159 -7.77 5.28 -2.39
N ALA A 160 -6.47 4.93 -2.39
CA ALA A 160 -5.39 5.80 -2.86
C ALA A 160 -5.43 6.08 -4.37
N PHE A 161 -6.17 5.28 -5.15
CA PHE A 161 -6.37 5.50 -6.58
C PHE A 161 -7.61 6.31 -6.93
N LEU A 162 -8.43 6.67 -5.94
CA LEU A 162 -9.63 7.45 -6.19
C LEU A 162 -9.28 8.92 -6.36
N GLU A 163 -9.80 9.50 -7.44
CA GLU A 163 -9.97 10.93 -7.60
C GLU A 163 -11.48 11.25 -7.60
N PRO A 164 -11.91 12.47 -7.20
CA PRO A 164 -13.34 12.79 -7.12
C PRO A 164 -14.11 12.58 -8.44
N SER A 165 -13.45 12.79 -9.58
CA SER A 165 -14.02 12.57 -10.92
C SER A 165 -14.33 11.10 -11.22
N MET A 166 -13.75 10.15 -10.49
CA MET A 166 -13.97 8.71 -10.67
C MET A 166 -15.16 8.16 -9.89
N LEU A 167 -15.77 8.97 -9.01
CA LEU A 167 -16.81 8.49 -8.10
C LEU A 167 -18.11 8.08 -8.82
N THR A 168 -18.38 8.62 -10.00
CA THR A 168 -19.55 8.24 -10.80
C THR A 168 -19.48 6.81 -11.30
N ASP A 169 -18.27 6.33 -11.60
CA ASP A 169 -18.00 5.04 -12.24
C ASP A 169 -17.10 4.17 -11.35
N ILE A 170 -17.19 4.38 -10.03
CA ILE A 170 -16.27 3.79 -9.04
C ILE A 170 -16.19 2.26 -9.13
N GLU A 171 -17.30 1.57 -9.40
CA GLU A 171 -17.31 0.11 -9.49
C GLU A 171 -16.50 -0.40 -10.69
N ASP A 172 -16.56 0.27 -11.84
CA ASP A 172 -15.81 -0.08 -13.05
C ASP A 172 -14.32 0.18 -12.88
N HIS A 173 -13.98 1.30 -12.23
CA HIS A 173 -12.61 1.61 -11.84
C HIS A 173 -12.05 0.55 -10.89
N MET A 174 -12.81 0.18 -9.85
CA MET A 174 -12.39 -0.84 -8.90
C MET A 174 -12.22 -2.21 -9.58
N GLN A 175 -13.13 -2.60 -10.47
CA GLN A 175 -12.98 -3.85 -11.23
C GLN A 175 -11.65 -3.88 -12.01
N SER A 176 -11.34 -2.80 -12.72
CA SER A 176 -10.11 -2.68 -13.51
C SER A 176 -8.85 -2.71 -12.64
N LEU A 177 -8.87 -2.00 -11.50
CA LEU A 177 -7.76 -1.97 -10.57
C LEU A 177 -7.55 -3.32 -9.87
N PHE A 178 -8.59 -3.98 -9.39
CA PHE A 178 -8.47 -5.29 -8.74
C PHE A 178 -7.96 -6.36 -9.71
N ALA A 179 -8.45 -6.39 -10.95
CA ALA A 179 -7.94 -7.32 -11.96
C ALA A 179 -6.43 -7.11 -12.27
N SER A 180 -5.98 -5.86 -12.16
CA SER A 180 -4.59 -5.47 -12.42
C SER A 180 -3.68 -5.70 -11.22
N PHE A 181 -4.04 -5.19 -10.04
CA PHE A 181 -3.20 -5.21 -8.85
C PHE A 181 -3.41 -6.44 -7.99
N GLY A 182 -4.64 -6.94 -7.88
CA GLY A 182 -5.01 -8.01 -6.95
C GLY A 182 -4.08 -9.22 -7.00
N PRO A 183 -3.78 -9.78 -8.19
CA PRO A 183 -2.88 -10.93 -8.29
C PRO A 183 -1.45 -10.64 -7.81
N ARG A 184 -0.98 -9.41 -7.98
CA ARG A 184 0.44 -9.00 -7.87
C ARG A 184 0.79 -8.28 -6.57
N ALA A 185 -0.22 -7.89 -5.80
CA ALA A 185 -0.05 -7.20 -4.54
C ALA A 185 0.59 -8.11 -3.49
N ASP A 186 1.63 -7.60 -2.83
CA ASP A 186 2.21 -8.16 -1.62
C ASP A 186 1.27 -7.97 -0.42
N VAL A 187 0.45 -6.92 -0.44
CA VAL A 187 -0.58 -6.60 0.56
C VAL A 187 -1.68 -5.78 -0.08
N VAL A 188 -2.92 -5.97 0.38
CA VAL A 188 -4.02 -5.03 0.09
C VAL A 188 -4.26 -4.15 1.32
N ILE A 189 -4.20 -2.84 1.17
CA ILE A 189 -4.50 -1.88 2.24
C ILE A 189 -5.94 -1.45 2.09
N LEU A 190 -6.80 -1.79 3.04
CA LEU A 190 -8.20 -1.40 3.01
C LEU A 190 -8.46 -0.30 4.04
N ARG A 191 -8.69 0.89 3.50
CA ARG A 191 -9.27 2.06 4.13
C ARG A 191 -10.27 2.66 3.16
N ASP A 192 -11.14 3.53 3.64
CA ASP A 192 -12.08 4.23 2.78
C ASP A 192 -11.56 5.63 2.42
N ALA A 193 -12.26 6.31 1.54
CA ALA A 193 -11.99 7.71 1.24
C ALA A 193 -13.29 8.50 1.00
N THR A 194 -13.23 9.79 1.31
CA THR A 194 -14.28 10.77 1.01
C THR A 194 -13.68 11.94 0.25
N VAL A 195 -14.53 12.70 -0.45
CA VAL A 195 -14.13 13.99 -1.02
C VAL A 195 -13.75 14.92 0.12
N ASN A 196 -12.63 15.63 -0.02
CA ASN A 196 -12.18 16.61 0.94
C ASN A 196 -13.10 17.84 0.91
N GLU A 197 -13.60 18.25 2.08
CA GLU A 197 -14.54 19.37 2.20
C GLU A 197 -13.90 20.73 1.89
N THR A 198 -12.60 20.86 2.14
CA THR A 198 -11.83 22.10 1.91
C THR A 198 -11.19 22.18 0.53
N ASP A 199 -10.95 21.04 -0.11
CA ASP A 199 -10.44 20.92 -1.47
C ASP A 199 -11.20 19.82 -2.22
N PRO A 200 -12.32 20.15 -2.89
CA PRO A 200 -13.16 19.16 -3.55
C PRO A 200 -12.49 18.41 -4.70
N GLU A 201 -11.29 18.82 -5.13
CA GLU A 201 -10.49 18.10 -6.11
C GLU A 201 -9.73 16.93 -5.50
N GLN A 202 -9.70 16.78 -4.16
CA GLN A 202 -8.95 15.73 -3.47
C GLN A 202 -9.84 14.71 -2.76
N MET A 203 -9.34 13.48 -2.69
CA MET A 203 -9.84 12.46 -1.79
C MET A 203 -9.05 12.49 -0.47
N THR A 204 -9.73 12.32 0.66
CA THR A 204 -9.12 12.18 1.99
C THR A 204 -9.41 10.79 2.56
N PRO A 205 -8.40 10.09 3.08
CA PRO A 205 -8.60 8.80 3.73
C PRO A 205 -9.52 8.90 4.94
N CYS A 206 -10.40 7.91 5.13
CA CYS A 206 -11.24 7.78 6.31
C CYS A 206 -11.37 6.30 6.72
N PRO A 207 -11.91 6.03 7.93
CA PRO A 207 -12.10 4.66 8.39
C PRO A 207 -12.92 3.81 7.41
N LEU A 208 -12.55 2.53 7.28
CA LEU A 208 -13.22 1.59 6.37
C LEU A 208 -14.74 1.53 6.63
N GLY A 209 -15.55 1.78 5.59
CA GLY A 209 -17.01 1.80 5.69
C GLY A 209 -17.62 3.16 6.00
N SER A 210 -16.79 4.21 6.16
CA SER A 210 -17.25 5.59 6.37
C SER A 210 -17.13 6.48 5.13
N GLY A 211 -16.71 5.94 3.98
CA GLY A 211 -16.42 6.70 2.77
C GLY A 211 -17.30 6.34 1.58
N ARG A 212 -16.66 6.06 0.44
CA ARG A 212 -17.29 5.87 -0.87
C ARG A 212 -17.01 4.51 -1.50
N LEU A 213 -16.11 3.69 -0.93
CA LEU A 213 -15.81 2.38 -1.50
C LEU A 213 -17.05 1.45 -1.50
N PRO A 214 -17.39 0.82 -2.64
CA PRO A 214 -18.58 -0.02 -2.77
C PRO A 214 -18.36 -1.38 -2.10
N ARG A 215 -18.69 -1.49 -0.81
CA ARG A 215 -18.41 -2.66 0.05
C ARG A 215 -18.69 -4.02 -0.59
N ALA A 216 -19.89 -4.21 -1.13
CA ALA A 216 -20.28 -5.49 -1.71
C ALA A 216 -19.37 -5.85 -2.89
N ARG A 217 -19.13 -4.88 -3.78
CA ARG A 217 -18.29 -5.04 -4.96
C ARG A 217 -16.83 -5.29 -4.60
N ILE A 218 -16.27 -4.54 -3.64
CA ILE A 218 -14.88 -4.75 -3.20
C ILE A 218 -14.67 -6.15 -2.61
N ARG A 219 -15.62 -6.66 -1.82
CA ARG A 219 -15.52 -8.01 -1.25
C ARG A 219 -15.55 -9.10 -2.32
N GLU A 220 -16.38 -8.92 -3.34
CA GLU A 220 -16.41 -9.81 -4.51
C GLU A 220 -15.07 -9.77 -5.26
N LEU A 221 -14.56 -8.57 -5.55
CA LEU A 221 -13.30 -8.39 -6.28
C LEU A 221 -12.07 -8.90 -5.51
N LEU A 222 -12.05 -8.75 -4.17
CA LEU A 222 -11.05 -9.36 -3.30
C LEU A 222 -11.03 -10.88 -3.49
N ALA A 223 -12.18 -11.53 -3.35
CA ALA A 223 -12.30 -12.98 -3.49
C ALA A 223 -11.94 -13.47 -4.90
N LEU A 224 -12.21 -12.65 -5.94
CA LEU A 224 -11.97 -13.02 -7.32
C LEU A 224 -10.52 -12.84 -7.76
N HIS A 225 -9.85 -11.78 -7.31
CA HIS A 225 -8.57 -11.36 -7.89
C HIS A 225 -7.37 -11.46 -6.93
N VAL A 226 -7.60 -11.48 -5.62
CA VAL A 226 -6.51 -11.41 -4.64
C VAL A 226 -6.22 -12.83 -4.11
N PRO A 227 -4.97 -13.30 -4.15
CA PRO A 227 -4.62 -14.60 -3.57
C PRO A 227 -4.98 -14.66 -2.10
N GLU A 228 -5.51 -15.80 -1.64
CA GLU A 228 -5.91 -15.98 -0.24
C GLU A 228 -4.73 -15.82 0.74
N SER A 229 -3.50 -16.08 0.29
CA SER A 229 -2.28 -15.86 1.07
C SER A 229 -1.89 -14.38 1.19
N THR A 230 -2.39 -13.50 0.33
CA THR A 230 -2.09 -12.07 0.36
C THR A 230 -2.76 -11.43 1.56
N PRO A 231 -2.01 -10.80 2.48
CA PRO A 231 -2.57 -10.15 3.64
C PRO A 231 -3.44 -8.94 3.26
N ILE A 232 -4.49 -8.72 4.05
CA ILE A 232 -5.27 -7.49 4.07
C ILE A 232 -4.86 -6.67 5.29
N MET A 233 -4.48 -5.42 5.05
CA MET A 233 -4.07 -4.48 6.07
C MET A 233 -5.18 -3.45 6.32
N VAL A 234 -5.54 -3.24 7.59
CA VAL A 234 -6.62 -2.33 8.02
C VAL A 234 -6.17 -1.45 9.18
N GLN A 235 -6.87 -0.33 9.44
CA GLN A 235 -6.58 0.53 10.58
C GLN A 235 -6.90 -0.16 11.92
N GLY A 236 -5.94 -0.18 12.83
CA GLY A 236 -6.08 -0.78 14.16
C GLY A 236 -7.05 -0.03 15.08
N ALA A 237 -7.14 1.30 14.97
CA ALA A 237 -8.04 2.11 15.79
C ALA A 237 -9.53 1.83 15.52
N ALA A 238 -9.87 1.30 14.34
CA ALA A 238 -11.22 0.93 13.93
C ALA A 238 -11.32 -0.54 13.51
N LEU A 239 -10.55 -1.41 14.19
CA LEU A 239 -10.38 -2.81 13.79
C LEU A 239 -11.72 -3.57 13.74
N ASN A 240 -12.56 -3.45 14.77
CA ASN A 240 -13.85 -4.17 14.81
C ASN A 240 -14.75 -3.78 13.62
N GLY A 241 -14.86 -2.48 13.32
CA GLY A 241 -15.61 -2.01 12.17
C GLY A 241 -15.01 -2.50 10.84
N SER A 242 -13.68 -2.58 10.75
CA SER A 242 -12.99 -3.10 9.56
C SER A 242 -13.23 -4.61 9.37
N LEU A 243 -13.22 -5.39 10.46
CA LEU A 243 -13.51 -6.83 10.43
C LEU A 243 -14.97 -7.09 10.06
N GLU A 244 -15.92 -6.34 10.66
CA GLU A 244 -17.33 -6.41 10.31
C GLU A 244 -17.54 -6.06 8.83
N TRP A 245 -16.90 -4.99 8.35
CA TRP A 245 -16.97 -4.57 6.94
C TRP A 245 -16.53 -5.72 6.02
N LEU A 246 -15.45 -6.43 6.36
CA LEU A 246 -14.98 -7.61 5.64
C LEU A 246 -15.91 -8.84 5.77
N GLY A 247 -16.89 -8.78 6.67
CA GLY A 247 -17.80 -9.87 6.99
C GLY A 247 -17.17 -10.94 7.87
N ARG A 248 -16.25 -10.52 8.75
CA ARG A 248 -15.57 -11.36 9.73
C ARG A 248 -16.12 -11.07 11.12
N SER A 249 -16.24 -12.10 11.93
CA SER A 249 -16.39 -11.94 13.37
C SER A 249 -15.09 -11.38 13.97
N ALA A 250 -15.25 -10.48 14.95
CA ALA A 250 -14.16 -10.01 15.79
C ALA A 250 -13.63 -11.13 16.70
#